data_AF-A0A945AA37-F1
#
_entry.id   AF-A0A945AA37-F1
#
_cell.length_a   1.000
_cell.length_b   1.000
_cell.length_c   1.000
_cell.angle_alpha   90.00
_cell.angle_beta   90.00
_cell.angle_gamma   90.00
#
_symmetry.space_group_name_H-M   'P 1'
#
loop_
_entity.id
_entity.type
_entity.pdbx_description
1 polymer ?
#
loop_
_entity_poly.entity_id
_entity_poly.type
_entity_poly.pdbx_seq_one_letter_code
_entity_poly.pdbx_strand_id
1 'polypeptide(L)'
;MLYGLSAEQDMIAQISTGVACNLPGEITVFGSEGILSLPQPWLPSSPCRTAKDALPLDTAFPSSEIHLQRKGQTETIVVDVDRDLFTYEADMVAKHIDARQAPVVSWDDSLGNMKVLEKWRAEIGLKYEQDG
;
A
#
# COMPACT_ATOMS: atom_id res chain seq x y z
N MET A 1 -10.74 -16.84 1.00
CA MET A 1 -11.34 -16.87 -0.35
C MET A 1 -10.36 -16.12 -1.24
N LEU A 2 -9.77 -16.79 -2.23
CA LEU A 2 -8.72 -16.22 -3.08
C LEU A 2 -9.39 -15.62 -4.32
N TYR A 3 -9.29 -14.32 -4.52
CA TYR A 3 -9.78 -13.65 -5.73
C TYR A 3 -8.60 -13.14 -6.55
N GLY A 4 -8.63 -13.43 -7.86
CA GLY A 4 -7.71 -12.89 -8.84
C GLY A 4 -8.36 -11.71 -9.58
N LEU A 5 -7.65 -10.60 -9.72
CA LEU A 5 -7.99 -9.48 -10.58
C LEU A 5 -7.09 -9.53 -11.82
N SER A 6 -7.67 -9.38 -13.01
CA SER A 6 -6.90 -9.13 -14.22
C SER A 6 -6.71 -7.62 -14.37
N ALA A 7 -5.46 -7.17 -14.49
CA ALA A 7 -5.10 -5.80 -14.83
C ALA A 7 -4.87 -5.66 -16.35
N GLU A 8 -4.94 -4.44 -16.87
CA GLU A 8 -4.53 -4.17 -18.25
C GLU A 8 -3.06 -4.62 -18.43
N GLN A 9 -2.76 -5.33 -19.53
CA GLN A 9 -1.45 -5.92 -19.90
C GLN A 9 -1.15 -7.35 -19.37
N ASP A 10 -2.15 -8.25 -19.33
CA ASP A 10 -1.95 -9.70 -19.08
C ASP A 10 -1.32 -10.02 -17.72
N MET A 11 -1.48 -9.10 -16.76
CA MET A 11 -1.05 -9.26 -15.37
C MET A 11 -2.22 -9.70 -14.50
N ILE A 12 -1.94 -10.57 -13.54
CA ILE A 12 -2.91 -11.05 -12.56
C ILE A 12 -2.45 -10.59 -11.17
N ALA A 13 -3.35 -9.94 -10.44
CA ALA A 13 -3.17 -9.61 -9.04
C ALA A 13 -3.99 -10.55 -8.16
N GLN A 14 -3.40 -11.09 -7.10
CA GLN A 14 -4.09 -11.85 -6.08
C GLN A 14 -4.01 -11.09 -4.77
N ILE A 15 -5.15 -10.88 -4.12
CA ILE A 15 -5.23 -10.10 -2.89
C ILE A 15 -6.05 -10.88 -1.87
N SER A 16 -5.60 -10.85 -0.61
CA SER A 16 -6.29 -11.46 0.52
C SER A 16 -6.31 -10.48 1.69
N THR A 17 -7.44 -10.42 2.38
CA THR A 17 -7.63 -9.60 3.59
C THR A 17 -8.49 -10.36 4.59
N GLY A 18 -8.38 -10.02 5.87
CA GLY A 18 -9.14 -10.65 6.94
C GLY A 18 -9.14 -9.83 8.22
N VAL A 19 -10.28 -9.83 8.91
CA VAL A 19 -10.44 -9.18 10.23
C VAL A 19 -10.31 -10.17 11.39
N ALA A 20 -10.51 -11.47 11.13
CA ALA A 20 -10.46 -12.56 12.10
C ALA A 20 -9.24 -13.47 11.94
N CYS A 21 -8.40 -13.22 10.93
CA CYS A 21 -7.21 -14.03 10.63
C CYS A 21 -5.99 -13.14 10.50
N ASN A 22 -4.88 -13.55 11.10
CA ASN A 22 -3.60 -12.87 10.95
C ASN A 22 -2.93 -13.30 9.63
N LEU A 23 -3.27 -12.60 8.54
CA LEU A 23 -2.62 -12.78 7.24
C LEU A 23 -1.31 -11.98 7.20
N PRO A 24 -0.28 -12.45 6.48
CA PRO A 24 0.90 -11.63 6.19
C PRO A 24 0.49 -10.33 5.49
N GLY A 25 0.97 -9.20 6.01
CA GLY A 25 0.78 -7.90 5.38
C GLY A 25 1.95 -7.60 4.46
N GLU A 26 2.04 -8.29 3.33
CA GLU A 26 3.15 -8.17 2.37
C GLU A 26 2.64 -7.94 0.94
N ILE A 27 3.50 -7.39 0.08
CA ILE A 27 3.28 -7.33 -1.36
C ILE A 27 4.40 -8.11 -2.04
N THR A 28 4.06 -8.93 -3.05
CA THR A 28 5.04 -9.60 -3.89
C THR A 28 4.68 -9.44 -5.35
N VAL A 29 5.65 -9.01 -6.15
CA VAL A 29 5.54 -8.85 -7.59
C VAL A 29 6.43 -9.89 -8.27
N PHE A 30 5.82 -10.72 -9.10
CA PHE A 30 6.50 -11.75 -9.88
C PHE A 30 6.72 -11.24 -11.30
N GLY A 31 7.97 -11.24 -11.76
CA GLY A 31 8.34 -10.91 -13.12
C GLY A 31 9.18 -12.02 -13.76
N SER A 32 9.39 -11.93 -15.07
CA SER A 32 10.18 -12.90 -15.83
C SER A 32 11.65 -12.96 -15.39
N GLU A 33 12.17 -11.90 -14.79
CA GLU A 33 13.58 -11.78 -14.38
C GLU A 33 13.79 -11.94 -12.87
N GLY A 34 12.72 -12.01 -12.07
CA GLY A 34 12.85 -12.08 -10.62
C GLY A 34 11.57 -11.77 -9.86
N ILE A 35 11.73 -11.67 -8.55
CA ILE A 35 10.66 -11.44 -7.58
C ILE A 35 11.02 -10.22 -6.75
N LEU A 36 10.08 -9.31 -6.59
CA LEU A 36 10.22 -8.14 -5.72
C LEU A 36 9.23 -8.24 -4.57
N SER A 37 9.72 -8.19 -3.33
CA SER A 37 8.91 -8.36 -2.12
C SER A 37 9.01 -7.14 -1.22
N LEU A 38 7.87 -6.65 -0.75
CA LEU A 38 7.73 -5.58 0.25
C LEU A 38 7.14 -6.21 1.53
N PRO A 39 7.96 -6.45 2.57
CA PRO A 39 7.51 -7.13 3.79
C PRO A 39 6.62 -6.26 4.70
N GLN A 40 6.68 -4.92 4.57
CA GLN A 40 5.90 -3.99 5.38
C GLN A 40 5.36 -2.82 4.53
N PRO A 41 4.37 -3.08 3.64
CA PRO A 41 3.90 -2.11 2.67
C PRO A 41 2.93 -1.07 3.26
N TRP A 42 2.28 -1.37 4.38
CA TRP A 42 1.20 -0.55 4.92
C TRP A 42 1.69 0.61 5.79
N LEU A 43 2.78 0.38 6.53
CA LEU A 43 3.30 1.33 7.51
C LEU A 43 4.83 1.38 7.43
N PRO A 44 5.37 1.61 6.23
CA PRO A 44 6.80 1.74 6.05
C PRO A 44 7.31 2.84 6.98
N SER A 45 8.37 2.54 7.73
CA SER A 45 9.12 3.55 8.47
C SER A 45 8.32 4.39 9.48
N SER A 46 7.14 3.93 9.95
CA SER A 46 6.23 4.76 10.75
C SER A 46 6.20 4.39 12.24
N PRO A 47 6.97 5.09 13.10
CA PRO A 47 6.83 4.99 14.56
C PRO A 47 5.54 5.64 15.07
N CYS A 48 4.90 6.51 14.28
CA CYS A 48 3.74 7.29 14.72
C CYS A 48 2.49 6.45 14.98
N ARG A 49 2.28 5.33 14.26
CA ARG A 49 1.01 4.57 14.39
C ARG A 49 0.75 4.10 15.82
N THR A 50 1.80 3.74 16.56
CA THR A 50 1.68 3.23 17.93
C THR A 50 2.05 4.25 18.99
N ALA A 51 2.35 5.50 18.59
CA ALA A 51 2.71 6.56 19.50
C ALA A 51 1.48 6.97 20.35
N LYS A 52 1.67 7.09 21.66
CA LYS A 52 0.63 7.59 22.58
C LYS A 52 0.70 9.11 22.75
N ASP A 53 1.90 9.65 22.58
CA ASP A 53 2.23 11.07 22.71
C ASP A 53 2.93 11.53 21.42
N ALA A 54 3.04 12.85 21.25
CA ALA A 54 3.80 13.40 20.14
C ALA A 54 5.27 12.93 20.19
N LEU A 55 5.79 12.50 19.04
CA LEU A 55 7.17 12.06 18.94
C LEU A 55 8.13 13.27 19.06
N PRO A 56 9.30 13.10 19.72
CA PRO A 56 10.34 14.11 19.75
C PRO A 56 10.76 14.59 18.35
N LEU A 57 11.18 15.85 18.22
CA LEU A 57 11.61 16.41 16.93
C LEU A 57 12.87 15.74 16.37
N ASP A 58 13.67 15.12 17.23
CA ASP A 58 14.89 14.37 16.89
C ASP A 58 14.63 12.87 16.73
N THR A 59 13.37 12.46 16.58
CA THR A 59 13.01 11.05 16.34
C THR A 59 13.69 10.53 15.07
N ALA A 60 14.44 9.44 15.22
CA ALA A 60 14.94 8.68 14.09
C ALA A 60 13.84 7.78 13.53
N PHE A 61 13.66 7.82 12.21
CA PHE A 61 12.69 6.98 11.50
C PHE A 61 13.40 5.74 10.96
N PRO A 62 12.89 4.52 11.21
CA PRO A 62 13.53 3.31 10.71
C PRO A 62 13.41 3.24 9.19
N SER A 63 14.47 2.81 8.49
CA SER A 63 14.42 2.62 7.04
C SER A 63 13.43 1.53 6.65
N SER A 64 12.88 1.64 5.45
CA SER A 64 12.07 0.58 4.83
C SER A 64 12.92 -0.31 3.94
N GLU A 65 12.50 -1.55 3.75
CA GLU A 65 13.22 -2.51 2.92
C GLU A 65 12.34 -3.01 1.77
N ILE A 66 12.97 -3.17 0.61
CA ILE A 66 12.43 -3.90 -0.53
C ILE A 66 13.42 -5.03 -0.85
N HIS A 67 12.94 -6.27 -0.93
CA HIS A 67 13.77 -7.43 -1.24
C HIS A 67 13.63 -7.78 -2.72
N LEU A 68 14.73 -7.73 -3.47
CA LEU A 68 14.77 -8.09 -4.87
C LEU A 68 15.51 -9.41 -5.06
N GLN A 69 14.82 -10.43 -5.55
CA GLN A 69 15.40 -11.73 -5.87
C GLN A 69 15.61 -11.86 -7.38
N ARG A 70 16.85 -12.02 -7.82
CA ARG A 70 17.24 -12.24 -9.23
C ARG A 70 18.40 -13.20 -9.33
N LYS A 71 18.37 -14.12 -10.31
CA LYS A 71 19.47 -15.07 -10.59
C LYS A 71 19.97 -15.84 -9.35
N GLY A 72 19.06 -16.21 -8.45
CA GLY A 72 19.37 -16.92 -7.20
C GLY A 72 20.04 -16.07 -6.12
N GLN A 73 20.10 -14.76 -6.27
CA GLN A 73 20.61 -13.81 -5.29
C GLN A 73 19.47 -12.92 -4.78
N THR A 74 19.54 -12.55 -3.50
CA THR A 74 18.63 -11.58 -2.88
C THR A 74 19.40 -10.31 -2.58
N GLU A 75 18.92 -9.19 -3.09
CA GLU A 75 19.39 -7.85 -2.78
C GLU A 75 18.35 -7.14 -1.90
N THR A 76 18.81 -6.47 -0.84
CA THR A 76 17.95 -5.60 -0.03
C THR A 76 18.17 -4.16 -0.48
N ILE A 77 17.14 -3.55 -1.03
CA ILE A 77 17.09 -2.12 -1.32
C ILE A 77 16.59 -1.43 -0.06
N VAL A 78 17.46 -0.63 0.56
CA VAL A 78 17.12 0.17 1.74
C VAL A 78 16.60 1.52 1.29
N VAL A 79 15.44 1.90 1.83
CA VAL A 79 14.80 3.20 1.61
C VAL A 79 14.85 3.97 2.92
N ASP A 80 15.85 4.84 3.02
CA ASP A 80 15.98 5.75 4.16
C ASP A 80 14.94 6.87 4.08
N VAL A 81 14.41 7.25 5.24
CA VAL A 81 13.44 8.34 5.37
C VAL A 81 13.87 9.30 6.47
N ASP A 82 13.42 10.55 6.33
CA ASP A 82 13.72 11.63 7.28
C ASP A 82 12.49 12.07 8.10
N ARG A 83 11.33 11.49 7.82
CA ARG A 83 10.04 11.79 8.46
C ARG A 83 9.10 10.60 8.36
N ASP A 84 8.03 10.66 9.15
CA ASP A 84 6.97 9.65 9.13
C ASP A 84 6.17 9.66 7.81
N LEU A 85 5.63 8.49 7.43
CA LEU A 85 4.62 8.30 6.38
C LEU A 85 3.56 9.42 6.36
N PHE A 86 2.93 9.71 7.50
CA PHE A 86 1.82 10.66 7.56
C PHE A 86 2.29 12.10 7.28
N THR A 87 3.56 12.40 7.54
CA THR A 87 4.17 13.68 7.18
C THR A 87 4.35 13.80 5.67
N TYR A 88 4.76 12.72 4.98
CA TYR A 88 4.84 12.73 3.51
C TYR A 88 3.46 12.96 2.88
N GLU A 89 2.40 12.35 3.42
CA GLU A 89 1.02 12.55 2.95
C GLU A 89 0.55 14.00 3.16
N ALA A 90 0.78 14.57 4.35
CA ALA A 90 0.43 15.96 4.66
C ALA A 90 1.18 16.95 3.76
N ASP A 91 2.48 16.73 3.55
CA ASP A 91 3.30 17.53 2.63
C ASP A 91 2.79 17.44 1.19
N MET A 92 2.32 16.26 0.77
CA MET A 92 1.77 16.06 -0.57
C MET A 92 0.49 16.85 -0.79
N VAL A 93 -0.41 16.86 0.21
CA VAL A 93 -1.62 17.69 0.19
C VAL A 93 -1.25 19.16 0.16
N ALA A 94 -0.37 19.62 1.06
CA ALA A 94 0.03 21.02 1.13
C ALA A 94 0.62 21.53 -0.21
N LYS A 95 1.44 20.71 -0.88
CA LYS A 95 2.03 21.04 -2.19
C LYS A 95 1.02 21.13 -3.33
N HIS A 96 -0.11 20.45 -3.23
CA HIS A 96 -1.08 20.31 -4.34
C HIS A 96 -2.50 20.80 -3.99
N ILE A 97 -2.65 21.53 -2.89
CA ILE A 97 -3.97 21.95 -2.38
C ILE A 97 -4.72 22.84 -3.40
N ASP A 98 -3.99 23.71 -4.10
CA ASP A 98 -4.56 24.58 -5.13
C ASP A 98 -5.05 23.79 -6.36
N ALA A 99 -4.32 22.74 -6.74
CA ALA A 99 -4.70 21.84 -7.83
C ALA A 99 -5.84 20.89 -7.43
N ARG A 100 -6.09 20.72 -6.12
CA ARG A 100 -7.06 19.79 -5.55
C ARG A 100 -6.90 18.35 -6.05
N GLN A 101 -5.68 17.96 -6.42
CA GLN A 101 -5.34 16.62 -6.85
C GLN A 101 -3.83 16.40 -6.70
N ALA A 102 -3.44 15.32 -6.03
CA ALA A 102 -2.05 14.89 -5.96
C ALA A 102 -1.68 14.00 -7.16
N PRO A 103 -0.43 14.04 -7.65
CA PRO A 103 0.00 13.21 -8.77
C PRO A 103 0.26 11.75 -8.38
N VAL A 104 0.41 11.45 -7.08
CA VAL A 104 0.74 10.09 -6.60
C VAL A 104 -0.49 9.20 -6.42
N VAL A 105 -1.66 9.80 -6.19
CA VAL A 105 -2.97 9.14 -6.16
C VAL A 105 -3.97 10.13 -6.74
N SER A 106 -4.36 9.92 -7.99
CA SER A 106 -5.34 10.77 -8.68
C SER A 106 -6.77 10.46 -8.25
N TRP A 107 -7.73 11.30 -8.66
CA TRP A 107 -9.15 11.00 -8.49
C TRP A 107 -9.56 9.72 -9.23
N ASP A 108 -9.00 9.48 -10.41
CA ASP A 108 -9.28 8.27 -11.19
C ASP A 108 -8.75 7.00 -10.50
N ASP A 109 -7.57 7.07 -9.86
CA ASP A 109 -7.04 5.96 -9.06
C ASP A 109 -7.97 5.64 -7.88
N SER A 110 -8.44 6.69 -7.20
CA SER A 110 -9.36 6.55 -6.06
C SER A 110 -10.70 5.92 -6.50
N LEU A 111 -11.27 6.40 -7.60
CA LEU A 111 -12.49 5.83 -8.18
C LEU A 111 -12.28 4.41 -8.70
N GLY A 112 -11.11 4.11 -9.27
CA GLY A 112 -10.71 2.76 -9.68
C GLY A 112 -10.70 1.78 -8.50
N ASN A 113 -10.07 2.18 -7.39
CA ASN A 113 -10.08 1.40 -6.15
C ASN A 113 -11.50 1.14 -5.64
N MET A 114 -12.36 2.16 -5.63
CA MET A 114 -13.76 1.99 -5.18
C MET A 114 -14.55 1.03 -6.07
N LYS A 115 -14.37 1.08 -7.39
CA LYS A 115 -15.01 0.14 -8.33
C LYS A 115 -14.58 -1.31 -8.09
N VAL A 116 -13.30 -1.54 -7.77
CA VAL A 116 -12.79 -2.89 -7.46
C VAL A 116 -13.38 -3.39 -6.14
N LEU A 117 -13.41 -2.55 -5.10
CA LEU A 117 -14.01 -2.91 -3.81
C LEU A 117 -15.51 -3.21 -3.95
N GLU A 118 -16.25 -2.42 -4.72
CA GLU A 118 -17.67 -2.65 -4.99
C GLU A 118 -17.89 -4.02 -5.67
N LYS A 119 -17.12 -4.33 -6.71
CA LYS A 119 -17.17 -5.64 -7.38
C LYS A 119 -16.91 -6.78 -6.40
N TRP A 120 -15.87 -6.70 -5.58
CA TRP A 120 -15.55 -7.74 -4.60
C TRP A 120 -16.63 -7.92 -3.54
N ARG A 121 -17.24 -6.84 -3.05
CA ARG A 121 -18.37 -6.96 -2.11
C ARG A 121 -19.57 -7.64 -2.79
N ALA A 122 -19.85 -7.27 -4.04
CA ALA A 122 -20.96 -7.84 -4.80
C ALA A 122 -20.81 -9.36 -5.00
N GLU A 123 -19.59 -9.84 -5.29
CA GLU A 123 -19.28 -11.28 -5.44
C GLU A 123 -19.62 -12.11 -4.18
N ILE A 124 -19.54 -11.51 -2.99
CA ILE A 124 -19.92 -12.16 -1.72
C ILE A 124 -21.32 -11.76 -1.21
N GLY A 125 -22.06 -10.97 -1.99
CA GLY A 125 -23.39 -10.49 -1.62
C GLY A 125 -23.41 -9.47 -0.46
N LEU A 126 -22.28 -8.85 -0.13
CA LEU A 126 -22.22 -7.84 0.93
C LEU A 126 -22.81 -6.52 0.43
N LYS A 127 -23.80 -5.98 1.15
CA LYS A 127 -24.48 -4.70 0.86
C LYS A 127 -24.56 -3.84 2.11
N TYR A 128 -24.52 -2.52 1.91
CA TYR A 128 -24.76 -1.51 2.95
C TYR A 128 -26.04 -0.72 2.63
N GLU A 129 -26.58 -0.01 3.62
CA GLU A 129 -27.78 0.82 3.45
C GLU A 129 -27.60 1.92 2.40
N GLN A 130 -26.37 2.42 2.26
CA GLN A 130 -25.98 3.48 1.33
C GLN A 130 -25.91 3.00 -0.14
N ASP A 131 -26.03 1.69 -0.41
CA ASP A 131 -26.05 1.14 -1.77
C ASP A 131 -27.46 1.25 -2.43
N GLY A 132 -28.46 1.81 -1.73
CA GLY A 132 -29.87 1.88 -2.13
C GLY A 132 -30.39 3.27 -2.49
#